data_AF-A0A0D1C6V3-F1
#
_entry.id   AF-A0A0D1C6V3-F1
#
_cell.length_a   1.000
_cell.length_b   1.000
_cell.length_c   1.000
_cell.angle_alpha   90.00
_cell.angle_beta   90.00
_cell.angle_gamma   90.00
#
_symmetry.space_group_name_H-M   'P 1'
#
loop_
_entity.id
_entity.type
_entity.pdbx_description
1 polymer ?
#
loop_
_entity_poly.entity_id
_entity_poly.type
_entity_poly.pdbx_seq_one_letter_code
_entity_poly.pdbx_strand_id
1 'polypeptide(L)'
;MSIDSTLLEDASSSHRIYIGDSIGCLRVAQCDPPSALPKDYAGPSVKPLILPNFKSHSDHAVQRIASGVLGSDVYVVALARKNATIDVVHIANQSLPSTSTAPAPVSELRANIICTIQEPLMKAGIHRFVGLALSKHGVFTITSSGVLRYTPIAVTADHTPPVIEVREAKVLDHLPSPLQHASFYPAFDPTHFCYGGEDIPLSLWHIPTALSEQPTDSVADMSVESFKTEDVSELNSKQRKRKRQLEAKSKARELLWGEVWRAKNLANDNLSLPRRANITCTCILNLRDSTAQDGETGAVDETTFIAVGTKDGLVRVFQPGAGSRRHIREMRVIATGQGAVKTLCASSAALDGRRGGLLFVGDTGCKVYAVDWQSGKVVYGYKDGQVGATLCMVLLPGSVKCSNNEPEALVTVSSDSLVRLQSTVPAALAVPKAGASAEKGEVLWTKMIAPSTSHSVHATPTAVVWDGVLPPALNKRTVNSRENTPEDDDDEQDEVWASMQAVGEKRHNGRNARKNAKPNGNVQDDHVDNDDTEEEDDTDQEHGADPEARSAQIEVGKEQVKRRATHPAQPKRSRN
;
A
#
# COMPACT_ATOMS: atom_id res chain seq x y z
N MET A 1 -34.61 17.40 -12.93
CA MET A 1 -34.72 17.83 -11.52
C MET A 1 -33.33 17.65 -10.91
N SER A 2 -32.64 18.75 -10.65
CA SER A 2 -31.30 18.75 -10.03
C SER A 2 -31.51 18.57 -8.53
N ILE A 3 -31.32 17.35 -8.01
CA ILE A 3 -31.22 17.17 -6.56
C ILE A 3 -30.00 17.97 -6.13
N ASP A 4 -30.23 18.94 -5.25
CA ASP A 4 -29.26 19.91 -4.76
C ASP A 4 -27.95 19.23 -4.33
N SER A 5 -26.89 19.40 -5.12
CA SER A 5 -25.53 18.97 -4.76
C SER A 5 -25.03 19.63 -3.47
N THR A 6 -25.70 20.68 -3.01
CA THR A 6 -25.43 21.40 -1.76
C THR A 6 -25.88 20.64 -0.52
N LEU A 7 -26.79 19.66 -0.63
CA LEU A 7 -27.27 18.87 0.52
C LEU A 7 -26.33 17.72 0.92
N LEU A 8 -25.36 17.35 0.07
CA LEU A 8 -24.37 16.28 0.28
C LEU A 8 -22.96 16.80 0.67
N GLU A 9 -22.86 18.06 1.11
CA GLU A 9 -21.62 18.59 1.72
C GLU A 9 -21.82 18.92 3.21
N ASP A 10 -22.72 18.19 3.91
CA ASP A 10 -22.82 18.30 5.38
C ASP A 10 -21.56 17.72 6.01
N ALA A 11 -20.67 18.64 6.41
CA ALA A 11 -19.39 18.34 7.01
C ALA A 11 -19.55 17.35 8.18
N SER A 12 -20.62 17.47 8.96
CA SER A 12 -20.87 16.62 10.12
C SER A 12 -20.98 15.12 9.81
N SER A 13 -21.26 14.74 8.56
CA SER A 13 -21.60 13.35 8.20
C SER A 13 -20.57 12.65 7.31
N SER A 14 -19.39 13.26 7.14
CA SER A 14 -18.48 12.94 6.05
C SER A 14 -17.03 12.78 6.51
N HIS A 15 -16.30 11.90 5.84
CA HIS A 15 -14.85 11.79 6.01
C HIS A 15 -14.17 12.92 5.24
N ARG A 16 -13.05 13.42 5.74
CA ARG A 16 -12.21 14.36 4.99
C ARG A 16 -10.94 13.68 4.53
N ILE A 17 -10.61 13.90 3.26
CA ILE A 17 -9.34 13.47 2.69
C ILE A 17 -8.53 14.66 2.22
N TYR A 18 -7.22 14.57 2.41
CA TYR A 18 -6.23 15.52 1.92
C TYR A 18 -5.38 14.84 0.86
N ILE A 19 -5.17 15.55 -0.24
CA ILE A 19 -4.48 15.03 -1.43
C ILE A 19 -3.31 15.97 -1.72
N GLY A 20 -2.11 15.40 -1.81
CA GLY A 20 -0.95 16.07 -2.38
C GLY A 20 -0.80 15.73 -3.85
N ASP A 21 -0.36 16.70 -4.67
CA ASP A 21 -0.20 16.49 -6.11
C ASP A 21 1.24 16.73 -6.64
N SER A 22 1.42 16.43 -7.92
CA SER A 22 2.68 16.51 -8.67
C SER A 22 3.22 17.93 -8.87
N ILE A 23 2.45 18.96 -8.51
CA ILE A 23 2.87 20.38 -8.58
C ILE A 23 2.96 21.02 -7.19
N GLY A 24 2.73 20.22 -6.15
CA GLY A 24 2.89 20.59 -4.76
C GLY A 24 1.66 21.25 -4.12
N CYS A 25 0.50 21.26 -4.77
CA CYS A 25 -0.70 21.79 -4.15
C CYS A 25 -1.27 20.79 -3.13
N LEU A 26 -1.84 21.34 -2.06
CA LEU A 26 -2.69 20.61 -1.12
C LEU A 26 -4.14 20.78 -1.56
N ARG A 27 -4.86 19.67 -1.69
CA ARG A 27 -6.28 19.64 -2.03
C ARG A 27 -7.05 18.90 -0.96
N VAL A 28 -8.34 19.20 -0.86
CA VAL A 28 -9.24 18.57 0.10
C VAL A 28 -10.51 18.13 -0.62
N ALA A 29 -11.03 16.98 -0.22
CA ALA A 29 -12.33 16.50 -0.63
C ALA A 29 -13.06 15.94 0.59
N GLN A 30 -14.38 16.05 0.55
CA GLN A 30 -15.28 15.55 1.57
C GLN A 30 -16.00 14.32 1.03
N CYS A 31 -15.88 13.20 1.72
CA CYS A 31 -16.32 11.89 1.26
C CYS A 31 -17.36 11.34 2.22
N ASP A 32 -18.62 11.37 1.81
CA ASP A 32 -19.68 10.71 2.56
C ASP A 32 -19.48 9.20 2.57
N PRO A 33 -19.94 8.51 3.63
CA PRO A 33 -19.86 7.06 3.69
C PRO A 33 -20.65 6.42 2.54
N PRO A 34 -20.22 5.26 2.00
CA PRO A 34 -20.90 4.56 0.91
C PRO A 34 -22.42 4.38 1.12
N SER A 35 -22.84 4.15 2.36
CA SER A 35 -24.24 3.95 2.74
C SER A 35 -25.12 5.19 2.61
N ALA A 36 -24.53 6.39 2.53
CA ALA A 36 -25.25 7.66 2.39
C ALA A 36 -25.28 8.18 0.95
N LEU A 37 -24.53 7.56 0.03
CA LEU A 37 -24.37 8.06 -1.33
C LEU A 37 -25.54 7.64 -2.24
N PRO A 38 -26.13 8.59 -3.00
CA PRO A 38 -27.03 8.26 -4.10
C PRO A 38 -26.33 7.41 -5.17
N LYS A 39 -27.08 6.55 -5.87
CA LYS A 39 -26.53 5.70 -6.96
C LYS A 39 -25.86 6.51 -8.08
N ASP A 40 -26.38 7.70 -8.38
CA ASP A 40 -25.88 8.57 -9.45
C ASP A 40 -24.94 9.67 -8.94
N TYR A 41 -24.33 9.49 -7.77
CA TYR A 41 -23.46 10.49 -7.17
C TYR A 41 -22.16 10.68 -7.95
N ALA A 42 -21.98 11.87 -8.54
CA ALA A 42 -20.82 12.20 -9.38
C ALA A 42 -19.52 12.49 -8.62
N GLY A 43 -19.50 12.25 -7.30
CA GLY A 43 -18.37 12.54 -6.43
C GLY A 43 -18.32 14.00 -5.95
N PRO A 44 -17.59 14.26 -4.85
CA PRO A 44 -17.51 15.58 -4.25
C PRO A 44 -16.66 16.55 -5.08
N SER A 45 -16.73 17.83 -4.70
CA SER A 45 -15.80 18.82 -5.22
C SER A 45 -14.41 18.64 -4.59
N VAL A 46 -13.36 18.51 -5.43
CA VAL A 46 -11.96 18.50 -4.98
C VAL A 46 -11.45 19.94 -5.04
N LYS A 47 -11.28 20.56 -3.88
CA LYS A 47 -10.94 21.99 -3.75
C LYS A 47 -9.47 22.17 -3.39
N PRO A 48 -8.71 23.05 -4.05
CA PRO A 48 -7.36 23.40 -3.62
C PRO A 48 -7.42 24.22 -2.34
N LEU A 49 -6.56 23.90 -1.36
CA LEU A 49 -6.31 24.75 -0.21
C LEU A 49 -5.20 25.73 -0.54
N ILE A 50 -5.52 27.03 -0.50
CA ILE A 50 -4.56 28.08 -0.82
C ILE A 50 -3.52 28.14 0.29
N LEU A 51 -2.28 27.82 -0.05
CA LEU A 51 -1.12 27.98 0.83
C LEU A 51 -0.50 29.36 0.56
N PRO A 52 -0.48 30.30 1.53
CA PRO A 52 0.11 31.61 1.33
C PRO A 52 1.56 31.52 0.86
N ASN A 53 1.93 32.33 -0.13
CA ASN A 53 3.28 32.39 -0.72
C ASN A 53 3.77 31.10 -1.41
N PHE A 54 2.92 30.08 -1.55
CA PHE A 54 3.28 28.85 -2.26
C PHE A 54 3.17 29.07 -3.78
N LYS A 55 4.24 28.73 -4.50
CA LYS A 55 4.26 28.69 -5.96
C LYS A 55 4.22 27.25 -6.43
N SER A 56 3.18 26.91 -7.16
CA SER A 56 3.00 25.58 -7.75
C SER A 56 4.09 25.28 -8.79
N HIS A 57 4.85 24.20 -8.60
CA HIS A 57 5.90 23.75 -9.53
C HIS A 57 6.18 22.24 -9.34
N SER A 58 6.65 21.58 -10.39
CA SER A 58 6.97 20.14 -10.34
C SER A 58 8.10 19.77 -9.38
N ASP A 59 8.94 20.74 -9.01
CA ASP A 59 9.98 20.55 -7.97
C ASP A 59 9.39 20.53 -6.55
N HIS A 60 8.18 21.06 -6.38
CA HIS A 60 7.44 21.01 -5.12
C HIS A 60 6.49 19.81 -5.04
N ALA A 61 6.55 18.88 -6.00
CA ALA A 61 5.72 17.68 -6.02
C ALA A 61 5.68 16.98 -4.67
N VAL A 62 4.48 16.70 -4.16
CA VAL A 62 4.31 15.98 -2.89
C VAL A 62 4.70 14.52 -3.11
N GLN A 63 5.57 13.99 -2.25
CA GLN A 63 6.00 12.59 -2.28
C GLN A 63 5.33 11.77 -1.17
N ARG A 64 5.11 12.39 -0.01
CA ARG A 64 4.39 11.81 1.13
C ARG A 64 3.54 12.88 1.81
N ILE A 65 2.41 12.44 2.37
CA ILE A 65 1.50 13.27 3.15
C ILE A 65 1.15 12.52 4.44
N ALA A 66 1.03 13.25 5.54
CA ALA A 66 0.59 12.74 6.83
C ALA A 66 -0.31 13.78 7.50
N SER A 67 -1.29 13.33 8.27
CA SER A 67 -2.18 14.16 9.09
C SER A 67 -2.02 13.81 10.56
N GLY A 68 -2.34 14.75 11.44
CA GLY A 68 -2.24 14.56 12.88
C GLY A 68 -2.51 15.83 13.66
N VAL A 69 -2.27 15.76 14.97
CA VAL A 69 -2.41 16.90 15.88
C VAL A 69 -1.05 17.21 16.50
N LEU A 70 -0.59 18.45 16.39
CA LEU A 70 0.56 18.95 17.15
C LEU A 70 0.09 19.60 18.45
N GLY A 71 0.81 19.35 19.54
CA GLY A 71 0.41 19.79 20.87
C GLY A 71 -0.91 19.15 21.28
N SER A 72 -1.82 19.97 21.81
CA SER A 72 -3.15 19.55 22.26
C SER A 72 -4.24 19.67 21.20
N ASP A 73 -4.09 20.62 20.28
CA ASP A 73 -5.24 21.21 19.59
C ASP A 73 -4.95 21.77 18.20
N VAL A 74 -3.71 21.63 17.70
CA VAL A 74 -3.37 22.15 16.37
C VAL A 74 -3.37 21.01 15.36
N TYR A 75 -4.46 20.88 14.61
CA TYR A 75 -4.54 19.92 13.51
C TYR A 75 -3.62 20.35 12.35
N VAL A 76 -2.77 19.43 11.91
CA VAL A 76 -1.83 19.71 10.82
C VAL A 76 -1.82 18.63 9.75
N VAL A 77 -1.44 19.05 8.56
CA VAL A 77 -1.07 18.19 7.44
C VAL A 77 0.39 18.47 7.08
N ALA A 78 1.23 17.45 7.15
CA ALA A 78 2.63 17.52 6.73
C ALA A 78 2.77 17.08 5.27
N LEU A 79 3.52 17.85 4.48
CA LEU A 79 3.78 17.61 3.06
C LEU A 79 5.27 17.46 2.82
N ALA A 80 5.74 16.24 2.57
CA ALA A 80 7.13 16.00 2.22
C ALA A 80 7.30 16.08 0.69
N ARG A 81 8.18 16.96 0.22
CA ARG A 81 8.27 17.39 -1.18
C ARG A 81 9.55 16.95 -1.87
N LYS A 82 9.52 16.91 -3.21
CA LYS A 82 10.66 16.49 -4.05
C LYS A 82 11.93 17.37 -3.87
N ASN A 83 11.78 18.64 -3.52
CA ASN A 83 12.86 19.58 -3.23
C ASN A 83 13.50 19.43 -1.83
N ALA A 84 13.29 18.29 -1.15
CA ALA A 84 13.84 17.99 0.18
C ALA A 84 13.31 18.91 1.30
N THR A 85 12.12 19.52 1.13
CA THR A 85 11.43 20.24 2.20
C THR A 85 10.23 19.46 2.72
N ILE A 86 9.88 19.71 3.98
CA ILE A 86 8.64 19.28 4.60
C ILE A 86 7.89 20.51 5.07
N ASP A 87 6.74 20.80 4.48
CA ASP A 87 5.86 21.87 4.94
C ASP A 87 4.87 21.29 5.96
N VAL A 88 4.83 21.86 7.16
CA VAL A 88 3.79 21.55 8.15
C VAL A 88 2.71 22.61 8.02
N VAL A 89 1.51 22.19 7.64
CA VAL A 89 0.38 23.07 7.32
C VAL A 89 -0.68 22.94 8.40
N HIS A 90 -0.96 24.01 9.12
CA HIS A 90 -2.11 24.10 10.02
C HIS A 90 -3.38 24.31 9.20
N ILE A 91 -4.38 23.47 9.43
CA ILE A 91 -5.72 23.61 8.83
C ILE A 91 -6.66 24.22 9.87
N ALA A 92 -6.90 25.52 9.78
CA ALA A 92 -7.85 26.21 10.65
C ALA A 92 -9.28 25.76 10.34
N ASN A 93 -10.15 25.79 11.37
CA ASN A 93 -11.54 25.34 11.35
C ASN A 93 -11.71 23.83 11.09
N GLN A 94 -10.63 23.05 11.18
CA GLN A 94 -10.70 21.59 11.19
C GLN A 94 -11.10 21.11 12.59
N SER A 95 -12.03 20.14 12.67
CA SER A 95 -12.32 19.46 13.94
C SER A 95 -11.17 18.51 14.30
N LEU A 96 -10.88 18.40 15.59
CA LEU A 96 -9.87 17.48 16.07
C LEU A 96 -10.43 16.05 16.06
N PRO A 97 -9.60 15.03 15.78
CA PRO A 97 -10.01 13.62 15.90
C PRO A 97 -10.58 13.25 17.27
N SER A 98 -10.20 13.97 18.33
CA SER A 98 -10.66 13.76 19.71
C SER A 98 -11.94 14.52 20.07
N THR A 99 -12.42 15.46 19.25
CA THR A 99 -13.57 16.31 19.56
C THR A 99 -14.81 15.85 18.80
N SER A 100 -15.94 15.65 19.50
CA SER A 100 -17.24 15.31 18.92
C SER A 100 -17.94 16.51 18.26
N THR A 101 -17.19 17.50 17.79
CA THR A 101 -17.73 18.65 17.07
C THR A 101 -17.86 18.33 15.59
N ALA A 102 -18.95 18.76 14.96
CA ALA A 102 -19.08 18.68 13.52
C ALA A 102 -17.90 19.44 12.86
N PRO A 103 -17.17 18.84 11.91
CA PRO A 103 -16.17 19.58 11.14
C PRO A 103 -16.80 20.77 10.41
N ALA A 104 -16.03 21.85 10.19
CA ALA A 104 -16.48 22.96 9.36
C ALA A 104 -16.58 22.55 7.88
N PRO A 105 -17.43 23.18 7.07
CA PRO A 105 -17.48 22.92 5.62
C PRO A 105 -16.15 23.25 4.94
N VAL A 106 -15.87 22.57 3.82
CA VAL A 106 -14.61 22.74 3.08
C VAL A 106 -14.33 24.19 2.67
N SER A 107 -15.37 24.97 2.37
CA SER A 107 -15.26 26.39 2.00
C SER A 107 -14.72 27.29 3.11
N GLU A 108 -14.79 26.86 4.36
CA GLU A 108 -14.34 27.61 5.54
C GLU A 108 -12.92 27.24 5.98
N LEU A 109 -12.35 26.18 5.39
CA LEU A 109 -11.01 25.74 5.73
C LEU A 109 -9.97 26.76 5.25
N ARG A 110 -9.04 27.09 6.14
CA ARG A 110 -7.86 27.91 5.81
C ARG A 110 -6.61 27.12 6.11
N ALA A 111 -5.66 27.15 5.18
CA ALA A 111 -4.41 26.43 5.31
C ALA A 111 -3.25 27.43 5.44
N ASN A 112 -2.46 27.30 6.49
CA ASN A 112 -1.29 28.14 6.73
C ASN A 112 -0.07 27.25 6.94
N ILE A 113 1.01 27.51 6.20
CA ILE A 113 2.30 26.85 6.47
C ILE A 113 2.83 27.44 7.77
N ILE A 114 2.94 26.61 8.80
CA ILE A 114 3.39 27.05 10.12
C ILE A 114 4.89 26.86 10.33
N CYS A 115 5.50 25.89 9.63
CA CYS A 115 6.94 25.79 9.50
C CYS A 115 7.29 24.97 8.24
N THR A 116 8.50 25.21 7.72
CA THR A 116 9.11 24.41 6.65
C THR A 116 10.42 23.85 7.18
N ILE A 117 10.56 22.53 7.13
CA ILE A 117 11.76 21.80 7.57
C ILE A 117 12.55 21.39 6.34
N GLN A 118 13.83 21.73 6.29
CA GLN A 118 14.75 21.26 5.24
C GLN A 118 15.39 19.93 5.68
N GLU A 119 15.43 18.95 4.78
CA GLU A 119 16.19 17.71 4.96
C GLU A 119 17.59 17.85 4.32
N PRO A 120 18.64 18.13 5.10
CA PRO A 120 19.98 18.39 4.55
C PRO A 120 20.64 17.14 3.98
N LEU A 121 20.26 15.94 4.43
CA LEU A 121 20.88 14.68 3.98
C LEU A 121 20.18 14.10 2.73
N MET A 122 19.14 14.76 2.24
CA MET A 122 18.43 14.38 1.02
C MET A 122 18.93 15.19 -0.18
N LYS A 123 19.54 14.50 -1.14
CA LYS A 123 19.89 15.08 -2.45
C LYS A 123 18.63 15.16 -3.32
N ALA A 124 18.05 16.36 -3.43
CA ALA A 124 16.87 16.61 -4.25
C ALA A 124 17.06 16.10 -5.69
N GLY A 125 16.05 15.42 -6.23
CA GLY A 125 16.09 14.80 -7.56
C GLY A 125 16.74 13.42 -7.63
N ILE A 126 17.61 13.05 -6.67
CA ILE A 126 18.22 11.71 -6.59
C ILE A 126 17.51 10.87 -5.53
N HIS A 127 17.38 11.41 -4.33
CA HIS A 127 16.71 10.78 -3.21
C HIS A 127 15.24 11.24 -3.16
N ARG A 128 14.41 10.51 -2.42
CA ARG A 128 13.00 10.85 -2.19
C ARG A 128 12.59 10.53 -0.76
N PHE A 129 11.53 11.17 -0.29
CA PHE A 129 10.83 10.75 0.92
C PHE A 129 10.09 9.44 0.66
N VAL A 130 10.35 8.43 1.50
CA VAL A 130 9.72 7.10 1.42
C VAL A 130 8.79 6.80 2.59
N GLY A 131 8.92 7.54 3.69
CA GLY A 131 8.01 7.54 4.83
C GLY A 131 7.87 8.94 5.45
N LEU A 132 6.68 9.23 5.98
CA LEU A 132 6.35 10.45 6.71
C LEU A 132 5.30 10.09 7.77
N ALA A 133 5.46 10.60 8.99
CA ALA A 133 4.46 10.50 10.05
C ALA A 133 4.52 11.71 10.98
N LEU A 134 3.43 11.93 11.71
CA LEU A 134 3.30 12.98 12.71
C LEU A 134 3.21 12.36 14.10
N SER A 135 3.70 13.09 15.10
CA SER A 135 3.44 12.85 16.52
C SER A 135 2.90 14.12 17.14
N LYS A 136 2.48 14.05 18.41
CA LYS A 136 2.08 15.23 19.18
C LYS A 136 3.20 16.27 19.30
N HIS A 137 4.45 15.85 19.13
CA HIS A 137 5.62 16.66 19.46
C HIS A 137 6.53 16.94 18.26
N GLY A 138 6.16 16.52 17.05
CA GLY A 138 7.02 16.72 15.88
C GLY A 138 6.71 15.80 14.70
N VAL A 139 7.64 15.80 13.74
CA VAL A 139 7.51 15.09 12.46
C VAL A 139 8.60 14.02 12.34
N PHE A 140 8.23 12.83 11.88
CA PHE A 140 9.14 11.77 11.47
C PHE A 140 9.24 11.70 9.95
N THR A 141 10.46 11.65 9.42
CA THR A 141 10.72 11.48 7.99
C THR A 141 11.68 10.33 7.75
N ILE A 142 11.47 9.58 6.66
CA ILE A 142 12.42 8.57 6.17
C ILE A 142 12.68 8.84 4.69
N THR A 143 13.97 8.90 4.33
CA THR A 143 14.43 9.09 2.95
C THR A 143 14.88 7.78 2.30
N SER A 144 14.88 7.74 0.97
CA SER A 144 15.35 6.58 0.21
C SER A 144 16.83 6.26 0.42
N SER A 145 17.62 7.21 0.91
CA SER A 145 19.03 7.02 1.27
C SER A 145 19.25 6.37 2.64
N GLY A 146 18.19 6.07 3.39
CA GLY A 146 18.32 5.42 4.70
C GLY A 146 18.51 6.39 5.86
N VAL A 147 18.01 7.62 5.73
CA VAL A 147 18.00 8.60 6.83
C VAL A 147 16.60 8.63 7.44
N LEU A 148 16.49 8.25 8.71
CA LEU A 148 15.36 8.55 9.59
C LEU A 148 15.67 9.82 10.37
N ARG A 149 14.74 10.77 10.38
CA ARG A 149 14.86 12.01 11.15
C ARG A 149 13.59 12.27 11.94
N TYR A 150 13.74 12.65 13.20
CA TYR A 150 12.68 13.21 14.03
C TYR A 150 12.98 14.68 14.28
N THR A 151 12.07 15.56 13.86
CA THR A 151 12.19 17.01 14.08
C THR A 151 11.11 17.43 15.08
N PRO A 152 11.49 17.75 16.34
CA PRO A 152 10.53 18.20 17.33
C PRO A 152 9.98 19.59 16.99
N ILE A 153 8.69 19.78 17.20
CA ILE A 153 7.97 21.03 16.98
C ILE A 153 7.20 21.34 18.26
N ALA A 154 7.58 22.42 18.93
CA ALA A 154 6.84 22.95 20.07
C ALA A 154 5.79 23.94 19.58
N VAL A 155 4.58 23.81 20.11
CA VAL A 155 3.43 24.65 19.77
C VAL A 155 2.93 25.30 21.05
N THR A 156 2.98 26.63 21.09
CA THR A 156 2.42 27.40 22.20
C THR A 156 1.05 27.93 21.78
N ALA A 157 -0.01 27.32 22.32
CA ALA A 157 -1.41 27.58 21.96
C ALA A 157 -1.94 28.93 22.50
N ASP A 158 -1.24 29.58 23.43
CA ASP A 158 -1.68 30.83 24.08
C ASP A 158 -1.70 32.05 23.12
N HIS A 159 -1.22 31.88 21.90
CA HIS A 159 -1.16 32.92 20.88
C HIS A 159 -2.03 32.59 19.66
N THR A 160 -2.66 33.61 19.10
CA THR A 160 -3.37 33.53 17.81
C THR A 160 -2.69 34.50 16.83
N PRO A 161 -1.87 34.02 15.87
CA PRO A 161 -1.57 32.62 15.52
C PRO A 161 -0.66 31.90 16.54
N PRO A 162 -0.70 30.55 16.58
CA PRO A 162 0.14 29.78 17.50
C PRO A 162 1.61 30.04 17.21
N VAL A 163 2.41 30.19 18.28
CA VAL A 163 3.87 30.32 18.15
C VAL A 163 4.47 28.92 18.00
N ILE A 164 5.25 28.75 16.94
CA ILE A 164 5.84 27.47 16.56
C ILE A 164 7.35 27.57 16.65
N GLU A 165 7.94 26.69 17.44
CA GLU A 165 9.38 26.57 17.60
C GLU A 165 9.83 25.19 17.09
N VAL A 166 10.65 25.20 16.03
CA VAL A 166 11.30 23.99 15.52
C VAL A 166 12.59 23.77 16.30
N ARG A 167 12.72 22.61 16.95
CA ARG A 167 13.88 22.28 17.78
C ARG A 167 14.90 21.43 17.03
N GLU A 168 16.02 21.16 17.69
CA GLU A 168 17.07 20.29 17.15
C GLU A 168 16.53 18.90 16.82
N ALA A 169 16.84 18.43 15.62
CA ALA A 169 16.36 17.15 15.13
C ALA A 169 17.27 16.00 15.56
N LYS A 170 16.66 14.86 15.89
CA LYS A 170 17.36 13.60 16.09
C LYS A 170 17.45 12.86 14.77
N VAL A 171 18.64 12.39 14.42
CA VAL A 171 18.92 11.77 13.12
C VAL A 171 19.53 10.39 13.29
N LEU A 172 19.02 9.45 12.51
CA LEU A 172 19.53 8.09 12.36
C LEU A 172 19.84 7.88 10.87
N ASP A 173 21.12 7.94 10.50
CA ASP A 173 21.60 8.04 9.12
C ASP A 173 22.23 6.75 8.57
N HIS A 174 22.13 5.65 9.30
CA HIS A 174 22.76 4.37 8.97
C HIS A 174 21.77 3.25 8.66
N LEU A 175 20.52 3.58 8.28
CA LEU A 175 19.60 2.54 7.80
C LEU A 175 20.13 1.97 6.47
N PRO A 176 20.11 0.64 6.28
CA PRO A 176 20.43 0.01 5.01
C PRO A 176 19.61 0.61 3.85
N SER A 177 20.27 0.97 2.75
CA SER A 177 19.67 1.67 1.61
C SER A 177 20.18 1.09 0.27
N PRO A 178 19.46 1.26 -0.86
CA PRO A 178 18.32 2.16 -1.10
C PRO A 178 16.96 1.61 -0.63
N LEU A 179 16.21 2.46 0.07
CA LEU A 179 14.85 2.17 0.53
C LEU A 179 13.81 2.54 -0.53
N GLN A 180 12.78 1.72 -0.68
CA GLN A 180 11.66 1.99 -1.59
C GLN A 180 10.44 2.56 -0.87
N HIS A 181 10.17 2.07 0.34
CA HIS A 181 9.02 2.45 1.15
C HIS A 181 9.31 2.26 2.64
N ALA A 182 8.65 3.08 3.47
CA ALA A 182 8.59 2.89 4.91
C ALA A 182 7.17 3.18 5.41
N SER A 183 6.73 2.41 6.41
CA SER A 183 5.41 2.55 7.05
C SER A 183 5.59 2.76 8.54
N PHE A 184 4.89 3.76 9.07
CA PHE A 184 4.82 4.05 10.49
C PHE A 184 3.57 3.41 11.10
N TYR A 185 3.66 2.98 12.36
CA TYR A 185 2.52 2.45 13.09
C TYR A 185 2.55 2.89 14.57
N PRO A 186 1.41 3.38 15.11
CA PRO A 186 0.25 3.88 14.36
C PRO A 186 0.64 5.02 13.39
N ALA A 187 -0.26 5.42 12.48
CA ALA A 187 0.04 6.48 11.50
C ALA A 187 0.31 7.85 12.16
N PHE A 188 -0.30 8.09 13.32
CA PHE A 188 -0.10 9.26 14.17
C PHE A 188 0.40 8.83 15.55
N ASP A 189 1.41 9.52 16.07
CA ASP A 189 2.15 9.18 17.29
C ASP A 189 2.80 7.78 17.19
N PRO A 190 3.61 7.52 16.14
CA PRO A 190 4.12 6.18 15.87
C PRO A 190 5.09 5.71 16.96
N THR A 191 4.96 4.45 17.36
CA THR A 191 5.91 3.75 18.23
C THR A 191 6.91 2.92 17.42
N HIS A 192 6.49 2.47 16.24
CA HIS A 192 7.26 1.61 15.36
C HIS A 192 7.27 2.11 13.92
N PHE A 193 8.27 1.67 13.18
CA PHE A 193 8.27 1.76 11.73
C PHE A 193 8.89 0.52 11.11
N CYS A 194 8.48 0.21 9.88
CA CYS A 194 9.14 -0.80 9.06
C CYS A 194 9.53 -0.22 7.70
N TYR A 195 10.58 -0.76 7.09
CA TYR A 195 10.98 -0.41 5.73
C TYR A 195 11.41 -1.61 4.92
N GLY A 196 11.50 -1.41 3.61
CA GLY A 196 12.13 -2.36 2.69
C GLY A 196 12.57 -1.68 1.39
N GLY A 197 13.39 -2.40 0.62
CA GLY A 197 13.89 -1.93 -0.67
C GLY A 197 14.07 -3.05 -1.67
N GLU A 198 14.66 -2.73 -2.82
CA GLU A 198 14.93 -3.70 -3.88
C GLU A 198 15.94 -4.75 -3.40
N ASP A 199 17.04 -4.30 -2.81
CA ASP A 199 18.08 -5.16 -2.24
C ASP A 199 18.00 -5.25 -0.71
N ILE A 200 17.12 -4.47 -0.08
CA ILE A 200 17.02 -4.35 1.38
C ILE A 200 15.84 -5.19 1.88
N PRO A 201 16.09 -6.21 2.74
CA PRO A 201 15.02 -7.01 3.32
C PRO A 201 14.12 -6.17 4.24
N LEU A 202 12.94 -6.69 4.54
CA LEU A 202 12.04 -6.08 5.51
C LEU A 202 12.72 -5.99 6.89
N SER A 203 12.63 -4.84 7.51
CA SER A 203 13.10 -4.61 8.88
C SER A 203 12.06 -3.80 9.67
N LEU A 204 11.91 -4.11 10.96
CA LEU A 204 10.99 -3.49 11.92
C LEU A 204 11.79 -2.88 13.07
N TRP A 205 11.46 -1.64 13.42
CA TRP A 205 12.19 -0.82 14.37
C TRP A 205 11.25 -0.20 15.40
N HIS A 206 11.76 -0.04 16.62
CA HIS A 206 11.13 0.68 17.72
C HIS A 206 11.72 2.09 17.80
N ILE A 207 10.90 3.11 17.56
CA ILE A 207 11.33 4.50 17.39
C ILE A 207 11.99 5.07 18.65
N PRO A 208 11.42 4.94 19.86
CA PRO A 208 12.04 5.47 21.07
C PRO A 208 13.44 4.93 21.31
N THR A 209 13.68 3.63 21.06
CA THR A 209 15.00 3.03 21.18
C THR A 209 15.92 3.49 20.05
N ALA A 210 15.44 3.51 18.80
CA ALA A 210 16.25 3.90 17.65
C ALA A 210 16.77 5.36 17.72
N LEU A 211 16.05 6.24 18.41
CA LEU A 211 16.41 7.64 18.62
C LEU A 211 17.01 7.93 20.00
N SER A 212 17.25 6.90 20.82
CA SER A 212 17.99 7.02 22.07
C SER A 212 19.49 6.90 21.82
N GLU A 213 20.29 7.37 22.78
CA GLU A 213 21.72 7.07 22.79
C GLU A 213 21.91 5.56 22.96
N GLN A 214 22.81 4.98 22.16
CA GLN A 214 23.18 3.59 22.31
C GLN A 214 24.03 3.43 23.58
N PRO A 215 23.67 2.54 24.52
CA PRO A 215 24.47 2.30 25.72
C PRO A 215 25.89 1.88 25.33
N THR A 216 26.90 2.53 25.90
CA THR A 216 28.33 2.23 25.65
C THR A 216 28.68 0.76 25.92
N ASP A 217 27.97 0.15 26.88
CA ASP A 217 28.18 -1.25 27.26
C ASP A 217 27.68 -2.24 26.20
N SER A 218 26.74 -1.83 25.34
CA SER A 218 26.27 -2.65 24.20
C SER A 218 27.25 -2.64 23.02
N VAL A 219 28.18 -1.68 22.98
CA VAL A 219 29.21 -1.57 21.94
C VAL A 219 30.34 -2.57 22.17
N ALA A 220 30.55 -3.00 23.43
CA ALA A 220 31.55 -4.02 23.78
C ALA A 220 31.25 -5.40 23.16
N ASP A 221 29.99 -5.68 22.82
CA ASP A 221 29.58 -6.90 22.11
C ASP A 221 29.55 -6.73 20.58
N MET A 222 29.39 -5.49 20.09
CA MET A 222 29.53 -5.14 18.65
C MET A 222 31.00 -5.04 18.23
N SER A 223 31.90 -4.74 19.16
CA SER A 223 33.29 -5.16 19.03
C SER A 223 33.33 -6.67 19.30
N VAL A 224 33.08 -7.44 18.24
CA VAL A 224 33.90 -8.64 18.03
C VAL A 224 35.34 -8.13 17.83
N GLU A 225 35.94 -7.59 18.90
CA GLU A 225 37.34 -7.81 19.19
C GLU A 225 37.49 -9.30 18.98
N SER A 226 38.14 -9.62 17.87
CA SER A 226 38.99 -10.77 17.71
C SER A 226 39.02 -11.58 19.01
N PHE A 227 38.21 -12.64 19.09
CA PHE A 227 38.64 -13.80 19.85
C PHE A 227 40.07 -14.01 19.40
N LYS A 228 41.02 -13.64 20.26
CA LYS A 228 42.44 -13.54 19.91
C LYS A 228 42.76 -14.76 19.07
N THR A 229 43.29 -14.49 17.89
CA THR A 229 43.59 -15.43 16.82
C THR A 229 44.60 -16.51 17.22
N GLU A 230 44.90 -16.65 18.52
CA GLU A 230 45.96 -17.48 19.07
C GLU A 230 45.55 -18.96 19.19
N ASP A 231 44.25 -19.30 19.25
CA ASP A 231 43.79 -20.71 19.38
C ASP A 231 43.04 -21.27 18.14
N VAL A 232 43.17 -20.64 16.97
CA VAL A 232 42.50 -21.13 15.74
C VAL A 232 43.37 -22.16 14.99
N SER A 233 44.67 -22.24 15.29
CA SER A 233 45.63 -23.16 14.68
C SER A 233 45.47 -24.62 15.13
N GLU A 234 44.88 -24.86 16.31
CA GLU A 234 44.72 -26.22 16.85
C GLU A 234 43.37 -26.89 16.52
N LEU A 235 42.43 -26.15 15.92
CA LEU A 235 41.11 -26.67 15.61
C LEU A 235 41.10 -27.50 14.33
N ASN A 236 40.55 -28.72 14.41
CA ASN A 236 40.31 -29.60 13.28
C ASN A 236 39.49 -28.88 12.18
N SER A 237 39.79 -29.14 10.90
CA SER A 237 39.12 -28.54 9.72
C SER A 237 37.59 -28.58 9.78
N LYS A 238 37.00 -29.61 10.39
CA LYS A 238 35.54 -29.74 10.62
C LYS A 238 35.02 -28.77 11.69
N GLN A 239 35.77 -28.55 12.76
CA GLN A 239 35.43 -27.59 13.82
C GLN A 239 35.60 -26.15 13.32
N ARG A 240 36.62 -25.86 12.52
CA ARG A 240 36.83 -24.53 11.91
C ARG A 240 35.67 -24.14 10.98
N LYS A 241 35.15 -25.09 10.19
CA LYS A 241 33.96 -24.87 9.35
C LYS A 241 32.70 -24.61 10.21
N ARG A 242 32.50 -25.36 11.29
CA ARG A 242 31.37 -25.19 12.22
C ARG A 242 31.44 -23.84 12.97
N LYS A 243 32.63 -23.42 13.43
CA LYS A 243 32.86 -22.11 14.08
C LYS A 243 32.55 -20.96 13.13
N ARG A 244 33.07 -20.98 11.90
CA ARG A 244 32.76 -19.97 10.87
C ARG A 244 31.26 -19.89 10.55
N GLN A 245 30.57 -21.03 10.50
CA GLN A 245 29.12 -21.04 10.29
C GLN A 245 28.33 -20.48 11.48
N LEU A 246 28.76 -20.72 12.72
CA LEU A 246 28.12 -20.15 13.91
C LEU A 246 28.36 -18.64 14.01
N GLU A 247 29.57 -18.17 13.72
CA GLU A 247 29.90 -16.75 13.70
C GLU A 247 29.13 -16.01 12.59
N ALA A 248 29.08 -16.58 11.38
CA ALA A 248 28.25 -16.03 10.29
C ALA A 248 26.76 -16.03 10.64
N LYS A 249 26.27 -17.04 11.38
CA LYS A 249 24.89 -17.08 11.88
C LYS A 249 24.64 -16.05 12.99
N SER A 250 25.63 -15.76 13.83
CA SER A 250 25.54 -14.76 14.90
C SER A 250 25.55 -13.34 14.32
N LYS A 251 26.48 -13.04 13.41
CA LYS A 251 26.54 -11.76 12.68
C LYS A 251 25.29 -11.52 11.82
N ALA A 252 24.75 -12.57 11.20
CA ALA A 252 23.48 -12.47 10.49
C ALA A 252 22.26 -12.27 11.41
N ARG A 253 22.44 -12.48 12.73
CA ARG A 253 21.39 -12.27 13.74
C ARG A 253 21.44 -10.92 14.41
N GLU A 254 22.58 -10.24 14.33
CA GLU A 254 22.83 -8.92 14.92
C GLU A 254 21.88 -7.89 14.31
N LEU A 255 21.01 -7.39 15.19
CA LEU A 255 20.07 -6.31 14.90
C LEU A 255 20.74 -5.01 15.31
N LEU A 256 20.46 -3.94 14.57
CA LEU A 256 20.94 -2.61 14.90
C LEU A 256 20.23 -2.06 16.14
N TRP A 257 20.80 -1.03 16.76
CA TRP A 257 20.19 -0.40 17.94
C TRP A 257 18.79 0.15 17.62
N GLY A 258 17.77 -0.36 18.31
CA GLY A 258 16.36 -0.04 18.04
C GLY A 258 15.71 -0.85 16.92
N GLU A 259 16.46 -1.70 16.21
CA GLU A 259 15.88 -2.68 15.30
C GLU A 259 15.38 -3.89 16.11
N VAL A 260 14.08 -4.16 16.02
CA VAL A 260 13.42 -5.23 16.77
C VAL A 260 13.44 -6.53 16.00
N TRP A 261 13.33 -6.46 14.68
CA TRP A 261 13.28 -7.64 13.83
C TRP A 261 13.73 -7.36 12.41
N ARG A 262 14.41 -8.35 11.80
CA ARG A 262 14.85 -8.30 10.41
C ARG A 262 14.50 -9.60 9.69
N ALA A 263 13.91 -9.49 8.51
CA ALA A 263 13.69 -10.63 7.63
C ALA A 263 15.02 -11.26 7.22
N LYS A 264 15.05 -12.58 7.17
CA LYS A 264 16.15 -13.33 6.59
C LYS A 264 16.14 -13.17 5.07
N ASN A 265 17.32 -13.10 4.47
CA ASN A 265 17.47 -13.21 3.02
C ASN A 265 16.69 -14.41 2.47
N LEU A 266 16.08 -14.20 1.31
CA LEU A 266 15.38 -15.24 0.59
C LEU A 266 16.33 -16.40 0.27
N ALA A 267 15.76 -17.60 0.11
CA ALA A 267 16.56 -18.72 -0.38
C ALA A 267 17.15 -18.37 -1.76
N ASN A 268 18.35 -18.87 -2.03
CA ASN A 268 18.97 -18.69 -3.34
C ASN A 268 18.08 -19.30 -4.43
N ASP A 269 18.22 -18.81 -5.65
CA ASP A 269 17.52 -19.36 -6.81
C ASP A 269 18.13 -20.70 -7.27
N ASN A 270 17.60 -21.26 -8.36
CA ASN A 270 18.07 -22.54 -8.92
C ASN A 270 19.53 -22.47 -9.43
N LEU A 271 20.08 -21.27 -9.61
CA LEU A 271 21.48 -21.04 -9.97
C LEU A 271 22.35 -20.76 -8.73
N SER A 272 21.80 -20.98 -7.53
CA SER A 272 22.43 -20.67 -6.26
C SER A 272 22.78 -19.18 -6.07
N LEU A 273 22.17 -18.28 -6.84
CA LEU A 273 22.37 -16.84 -6.71
C LEU A 273 21.45 -16.26 -5.61
N PRO A 274 21.92 -15.24 -4.86
CA PRO A 274 21.09 -14.56 -3.88
C PRO A 274 19.87 -13.91 -4.53
N ARG A 275 18.67 -14.23 -4.02
CA ARG A 275 17.43 -13.57 -4.45
C ARG A 275 17.28 -12.22 -3.74
N ARG A 276 17.03 -11.18 -4.53
CA ARG A 276 16.72 -9.82 -4.04
C ARG A 276 15.38 -9.79 -3.31
N ALA A 277 15.24 -8.88 -2.35
CA ALA A 277 14.00 -8.70 -1.61
C ALA A 277 12.87 -8.16 -2.52
N ASN A 278 13.24 -7.30 -3.48
CA ASN A 278 12.37 -6.65 -4.46
C ASN A 278 11.19 -5.91 -3.83
N ILE A 279 11.33 -5.39 -2.60
CA ILE A 279 10.23 -4.72 -1.89
C ILE A 279 9.99 -3.34 -2.51
N THR A 280 8.75 -3.06 -2.85
CA THR A 280 8.29 -1.80 -3.43
C THR A 280 7.40 -0.99 -2.49
N CYS A 281 6.66 -1.67 -1.60
CA CYS A 281 5.81 -1.07 -0.58
C CYS A 281 5.68 -1.98 0.64
N THR A 282 5.35 -1.39 1.79
CA THR A 282 5.20 -2.06 3.08
C THR A 282 3.88 -1.67 3.71
N CYS A 283 3.29 -2.54 4.53
CA CYS A 283 2.06 -2.27 5.28
C CYS A 283 2.09 -3.08 6.59
N ILE A 284 1.99 -2.39 7.72
CA ILE A 284 1.85 -3.04 9.04
C ILE A 284 0.37 -3.36 9.19
N LEU A 285 0.03 -4.66 9.24
CA LEU A 285 -1.35 -5.13 9.30
C LEU A 285 -1.85 -5.03 10.75
N ASN A 286 -1.09 -5.61 11.67
CA ASN A 286 -1.39 -5.55 13.09
C ASN A 286 -0.06 -5.43 13.81
N LEU A 287 -0.01 -4.58 14.83
CA LEU A 287 1.10 -4.49 15.77
C LEU A 287 0.51 -4.12 17.13
N ARG A 288 0.74 -4.96 18.12
CA ARG A 288 0.39 -4.66 19.50
C ARG A 288 1.66 -4.51 20.30
N ASP A 289 1.76 -3.42 21.03
CA ASP A 289 2.83 -3.24 22.00
C ASP A 289 2.68 -4.33 23.07
N SER A 290 3.74 -5.11 23.30
CA SER A 290 3.72 -6.12 24.34
C SER A 290 3.60 -5.44 25.70
N THR A 291 2.48 -5.63 26.38
CA THR A 291 2.23 -5.09 27.73
C THR A 291 2.82 -5.94 28.84
N ALA A 292 3.61 -6.96 28.51
CA ALA A 292 4.25 -7.81 29.50
C ALA A 292 5.26 -6.97 30.32
N GLN A 293 5.03 -6.88 31.64
CA GLN A 293 5.91 -6.16 32.58
C GLN A 293 7.37 -6.67 32.57
N ASP A 294 7.60 -7.88 32.07
CA ASP A 294 8.93 -8.52 31.97
C ASP A 294 9.47 -8.59 30.53
N GLY A 295 8.82 -7.94 29.55
CA GLY A 295 9.25 -7.93 28.15
C GLY A 295 10.34 -6.89 27.86
N GLU A 296 11.25 -7.20 26.92
CA GLU A 296 12.18 -6.21 26.37
C GLU A 296 11.42 -5.01 25.79
N THR A 297 11.92 -3.79 26.02
CA THR A 297 11.31 -2.56 25.48
C THR A 297 11.19 -2.63 23.96
N GLY A 298 9.96 -2.46 23.44
CA GLY A 298 9.68 -2.59 22.01
C GLY A 298 9.51 -4.04 21.53
N ALA A 299 9.34 -5.00 22.43
CA ALA A 299 9.05 -6.39 22.07
C ALA A 299 7.75 -6.50 21.27
N VAL A 300 7.80 -7.36 20.25
CA VAL A 300 6.73 -7.56 19.28
C VAL A 300 6.11 -8.93 19.52
N ASP A 301 4.79 -8.98 19.58
CA ASP A 301 4.04 -10.20 19.87
C ASP A 301 3.82 -11.10 18.63
N GLU A 302 3.33 -12.31 18.87
CA GLU A 302 2.95 -13.24 17.79
C GLU A 302 1.76 -12.75 16.96
N THR A 303 1.01 -11.73 17.41
CA THR A 303 -0.10 -11.17 16.64
C THR A 303 0.34 -10.09 15.66
N THR A 304 1.61 -9.74 15.65
CA THR A 304 2.14 -8.73 14.74
C THR A 304 2.36 -9.31 13.35
N PHE A 305 1.76 -8.67 12.35
CA PHE A 305 1.87 -9.07 10.95
C PHE A 305 2.24 -7.87 10.07
N ILE A 306 3.14 -8.11 9.12
CA ILE A 306 3.59 -7.10 8.16
C ILE A 306 3.49 -7.69 6.76
N ALA A 307 2.79 -6.99 5.88
CA ALA A 307 2.74 -7.30 4.46
C ALA A 307 3.71 -6.43 3.67
N VAL A 308 4.32 -7.01 2.64
CA VAL A 308 5.15 -6.27 1.67
C VAL A 308 4.73 -6.61 0.26
N GLY A 309 4.69 -5.59 -0.59
CA GLY A 309 4.52 -5.74 -2.03
C GLY A 309 5.88 -5.80 -2.70
N THR A 310 5.95 -6.51 -3.83
CA THR A 310 7.21 -6.68 -4.56
C THR A 310 7.12 -6.25 -6.02
N LYS A 311 8.29 -5.97 -6.62
CA LYS A 311 8.48 -5.68 -8.04
C LYS A 311 7.98 -6.79 -8.96
N ASP A 312 8.02 -8.03 -8.48
CA ASP A 312 7.63 -9.21 -9.27
C ASP A 312 6.12 -9.49 -9.20
N GLY A 313 5.34 -8.69 -8.48
CA GLY A 313 3.89 -8.90 -8.34
C GLY A 313 3.49 -9.87 -7.21
N LEU A 314 4.41 -10.17 -6.29
CA LEU A 314 4.11 -10.90 -5.05
C LEU A 314 3.71 -9.97 -3.93
N VAL A 315 2.85 -10.48 -3.06
CA VAL A 315 2.69 -10.02 -1.67
C VAL A 315 3.28 -11.07 -0.74
N ARG A 316 4.13 -10.65 0.20
CA ARG A 316 4.67 -11.53 1.26
C ARG A 316 4.20 -11.04 2.61
N VAL A 317 3.81 -11.97 3.48
CA VAL A 317 3.40 -11.69 4.85
C VAL A 317 4.43 -12.26 5.81
N PHE A 318 4.87 -11.44 6.75
CA PHE A 318 5.80 -11.78 7.81
C PHE A 318 5.11 -11.67 9.17
N GLN A 319 5.57 -12.46 10.13
CA GLN A 319 5.08 -12.47 11.51
C GLN A 319 6.27 -12.35 12.47
N PRO A 320 6.72 -11.12 12.77
CA PRO A 320 7.95 -10.89 13.52
C PRO A 320 8.03 -11.61 14.88
N GLY A 321 6.93 -11.65 15.64
CA GLY A 321 6.91 -12.27 16.97
C GLY A 321 6.87 -13.80 16.98
N ALA A 322 6.67 -14.47 15.84
CA ALA A 322 6.63 -15.94 15.77
C ALA A 322 8.02 -16.61 15.80
N GLY A 323 9.10 -15.84 16.02
CA GLY A 323 10.49 -16.32 16.05
C GLY A 323 11.08 -16.71 14.68
N SER A 324 10.26 -16.93 13.66
CA SER A 324 10.70 -17.12 12.28
C SER A 324 10.99 -15.79 11.60
N ARG A 325 12.19 -15.67 11.01
CA ARG A 325 12.59 -14.52 10.19
C ARG A 325 12.23 -14.67 8.70
N ARG A 326 11.47 -15.70 8.32
CA ARG A 326 11.01 -15.93 6.94
C ARG A 326 9.56 -15.44 6.81
N HIS A 327 9.12 -15.20 5.58
CA HIS A 327 7.71 -14.96 5.33
C HIS A 327 6.92 -16.22 5.72
N ILE A 328 5.75 -16.02 6.31
CA ILE A 328 4.80 -17.09 6.61
C ILE A 328 3.93 -17.40 5.38
N ARG A 329 3.77 -16.42 4.48
CA ARG A 329 3.01 -16.54 3.24
C ARG A 329 3.66 -15.74 2.12
N GLU A 330 3.62 -16.29 0.91
CA GLU A 330 4.00 -15.62 -0.35
C GLU A 330 2.88 -15.87 -1.36
N MET A 331 2.33 -14.79 -1.91
CA MET A 331 1.07 -14.79 -2.65
C MET A 331 1.28 -14.07 -3.99
N ARG A 332 0.96 -14.76 -5.08
CA ARG A 332 0.99 -14.19 -6.43
C ARG A 332 -0.31 -13.42 -6.66
N VAL A 333 -0.25 -12.09 -6.56
CA VAL A 333 -1.42 -11.23 -6.76
C VAL A 333 -1.50 -10.76 -8.22
N ILE A 334 -0.35 -10.42 -8.80
CA ILE A 334 -0.23 -10.00 -10.20
C ILE A 334 0.45 -11.12 -10.97
N ALA A 335 -0.05 -11.44 -12.17
CA ALA A 335 0.53 -12.47 -13.02
C ALA A 335 2.01 -12.17 -13.35
N THR A 336 2.81 -13.23 -13.51
CA THR A 336 4.25 -13.12 -13.76
C THR A 336 4.53 -12.22 -14.98
N GLY A 337 5.38 -11.22 -14.80
CA GLY A 337 5.75 -10.28 -15.87
C GLY A 337 4.71 -9.20 -16.18
N GLN A 338 3.55 -9.17 -15.51
CA GLN A 338 2.48 -8.21 -15.79
C GLN A 338 2.56 -6.92 -14.94
N GLY A 339 3.44 -6.85 -13.95
CA GLY A 339 3.65 -5.63 -13.17
C GLY A 339 4.14 -5.87 -11.76
N ALA A 340 4.31 -4.76 -11.03
CA ALA A 340 4.72 -4.73 -9.64
C ALA A 340 3.54 -4.40 -8.73
N VAL A 341 3.59 -4.88 -7.49
CA VAL A 341 2.73 -4.32 -6.44
C VAL A 341 3.24 -2.92 -6.12
N LYS A 342 2.43 -1.89 -6.34
CA LYS A 342 2.85 -0.49 -6.16
C LYS A 342 2.50 0.04 -4.78
N THR A 343 1.34 -0.33 -4.25
CA THR A 343 0.81 0.18 -2.98
C THR A 343 -0.01 -0.90 -2.28
N LEU A 344 -0.03 -0.82 -0.94
CA LEU A 344 -0.75 -1.72 -0.06
C LEU A 344 -1.54 -0.89 0.95
N CYS A 345 -2.75 -1.32 1.28
CA CYS A 345 -3.58 -0.72 2.33
C CYS A 345 -4.34 -1.83 3.07
N ALA A 346 -4.20 -1.90 4.39
CA ALA A 346 -4.90 -2.88 5.19
C ALA A 346 -6.31 -2.38 5.55
N SER A 347 -7.28 -3.29 5.60
CA SER A 347 -8.60 -3.04 6.18
C SER A 347 -8.48 -2.72 7.68
N SER A 348 -9.36 -1.86 8.21
CA SER A 348 -9.42 -1.50 9.64
C SER A 348 -10.27 -2.48 10.46
N ALA A 349 -11.19 -3.20 9.81
CA ALA A 349 -11.93 -4.31 10.39
C ALA A 349 -10.96 -5.31 10.99
N ALA A 350 -11.26 -5.77 12.22
CA ALA A 350 -10.32 -6.51 13.06
C ALA A 350 -9.55 -7.58 12.27
N LEU A 351 -8.27 -7.27 12.00
CA LEU A 351 -7.28 -8.17 11.45
C LEU A 351 -6.91 -9.18 12.55
N ASP A 352 -7.88 -9.97 12.99
CA ASP A 352 -7.61 -11.09 13.88
C ASP A 352 -6.70 -12.04 13.09
N GLY A 353 -5.48 -12.26 13.57
CA GLY A 353 -4.53 -13.18 12.94
C GLY A 353 -5.08 -14.59 12.74
N ARG A 354 -6.15 -14.95 13.45
CA ARG A 354 -6.89 -16.21 13.27
C ARG A 354 -7.96 -16.16 12.18
N ARG A 355 -8.59 -15.00 11.93
CA ARG A 355 -9.67 -14.84 10.93
C ARG A 355 -9.19 -14.23 9.61
N GLY A 356 -7.99 -13.67 9.60
CA GLY A 356 -7.49 -12.93 8.46
C GLY A 356 -8.18 -11.59 8.30
N GLY A 357 -8.11 -11.04 7.11
CA GLY A 357 -8.75 -9.78 6.76
C GLY A 357 -8.34 -9.36 5.37
N LEU A 358 -8.86 -8.22 4.92
CA LEU A 358 -8.58 -7.74 3.58
C LEU A 358 -7.33 -6.87 3.56
N LEU A 359 -6.50 -7.14 2.55
CA LEU A 359 -5.39 -6.33 2.12
C LEU A 359 -5.69 -5.85 0.71
N PHE A 360 -5.81 -4.54 0.54
CA PHE A 360 -5.98 -3.92 -0.76
C PHE A 360 -4.62 -3.75 -1.43
N VAL A 361 -4.52 -4.16 -2.69
CA VAL A 361 -3.29 -4.20 -3.47
C VAL A 361 -3.50 -3.40 -4.74
N GLY A 362 -2.77 -2.30 -4.89
CA GLY A 362 -2.72 -1.53 -6.14
C GLY A 362 -1.48 -1.90 -6.94
N ASP A 363 -1.65 -2.23 -8.21
CA ASP A 363 -0.55 -2.58 -9.10
C ASP A 363 -0.09 -1.41 -9.99
N THR A 364 1.00 -1.64 -10.73
CA THR A 364 1.47 -0.71 -11.77
C THR A 364 0.66 -0.77 -13.06
N GLY A 365 -0.16 -1.81 -13.23
CA GLY A 365 -0.99 -2.10 -14.40
C GLY A 365 -2.42 -1.57 -14.29
N CYS A 366 -2.66 -0.61 -13.39
CA CYS A 366 -3.93 0.10 -13.21
C CYS A 366 -5.05 -0.73 -12.56
N LYS A 367 -4.72 -1.77 -11.82
CA LYS A 367 -5.71 -2.62 -11.13
C LYS A 367 -5.57 -2.53 -9.62
N VAL A 368 -6.72 -2.59 -8.96
CA VAL A 368 -6.83 -2.70 -7.51
C VAL A 368 -7.49 -4.02 -7.19
N TYR A 369 -6.89 -4.78 -6.28
CA TYR A 369 -7.35 -6.08 -5.82
C TYR A 369 -7.63 -6.06 -4.34
N ALA A 370 -8.64 -6.79 -3.89
CA ALA A 370 -8.82 -7.19 -2.51
C ALA A 370 -8.26 -8.60 -2.34
N VAL A 371 -7.31 -8.76 -1.43
CA VAL A 371 -6.66 -10.03 -1.14
C VAL A 371 -6.95 -10.39 0.31
N ASP A 372 -7.43 -11.59 0.56
CA ASP A 372 -7.45 -12.10 1.92
C ASP A 372 -6.03 -12.53 2.26
N TRP A 373 -5.36 -11.76 3.12
CA TRP A 373 -3.95 -11.99 3.42
C TRP A 373 -3.73 -13.29 4.20
N GLN A 374 -4.79 -13.84 4.81
CA GLN A 374 -4.71 -15.14 5.45
C GLN A 374 -4.89 -16.26 4.43
N SER A 375 -5.95 -16.38 3.64
CA SER A 375 -6.00 -17.47 2.64
C SER A 375 -4.97 -17.31 1.51
N GLY A 376 -4.54 -16.08 1.27
CA GLY A 376 -3.67 -15.67 0.18
C GLY A 376 -4.31 -15.68 -1.19
N LYS A 377 -5.65 -15.69 -1.23
CA LYS A 377 -6.42 -15.62 -2.46
C LYS A 377 -6.80 -14.18 -2.77
N VAL A 378 -6.73 -13.84 -4.05
CA VAL A 378 -7.41 -12.65 -4.57
C VAL A 378 -8.90 -12.92 -4.47
N VAL A 379 -9.59 -12.10 -3.68
CA VAL A 379 -11.02 -12.26 -3.40
C VAL A 379 -11.83 -11.63 -4.52
N TYR A 380 -11.49 -10.40 -4.87
CA TYR A 380 -12.02 -9.71 -6.05
C TYR A 380 -11.04 -8.64 -6.54
N GLY A 381 -11.26 -8.17 -7.76
CA GLY A 381 -10.63 -6.98 -8.30
C GLY A 381 -11.69 -5.98 -8.74
N TYR A 382 -11.39 -4.70 -8.64
CA TYR A 382 -12.27 -3.64 -9.13
C TYR A 382 -12.27 -3.65 -10.66
N LYS A 383 -13.46 -3.73 -11.27
CA LYS A 383 -13.61 -3.93 -12.72
C LYS A 383 -13.44 -2.65 -13.54
N ASP A 384 -13.63 -1.48 -12.95
CA ASP A 384 -13.81 -0.25 -13.71
C ASP A 384 -12.55 0.60 -13.84
N GLY A 385 -12.23 0.94 -15.09
CA GLY A 385 -11.89 2.30 -15.54
C GLY A 385 -10.66 2.97 -14.95
N GLN A 386 -9.83 2.27 -14.19
CA GLN A 386 -8.58 2.82 -13.75
C GLN A 386 -7.57 2.77 -14.90
N VAL A 387 -7.17 3.96 -15.35
CA VAL A 387 -6.11 4.17 -16.31
C VAL A 387 -4.91 4.66 -15.50
N GLY A 388 -3.74 4.09 -15.67
CA GLY A 388 -2.57 4.43 -14.85
C GLY A 388 -2.48 3.77 -13.45
N ALA A 389 -1.25 3.72 -12.95
CA ALA A 389 -0.89 3.01 -11.73
C ALA A 389 -1.53 3.63 -10.48
N THR A 390 -1.95 2.78 -9.53
CA THR A 390 -2.41 3.26 -8.21
C THR A 390 -1.20 3.76 -7.43
N LEU A 391 -1.16 5.06 -7.13
CA LEU A 391 -0.02 5.71 -6.50
C LEU A 391 -0.09 5.66 -4.97
N CYS A 392 -1.28 5.83 -4.42
CA CYS A 392 -1.53 5.78 -2.97
C CYS A 392 -2.98 5.35 -2.71
N MET A 393 -3.21 4.78 -1.52
CA MET A 393 -4.52 4.32 -1.07
C MET A 393 -4.68 4.68 0.40
N VAL A 394 -5.88 5.06 0.81
CA VAL A 394 -6.25 5.25 2.21
C VAL A 394 -7.62 4.65 2.45
N LEU A 395 -7.78 4.03 3.61
CA LEU A 395 -9.05 3.45 4.02
C LEU A 395 -9.80 4.44 4.92
N LEU A 396 -11.11 4.56 4.68
CA LEU A 396 -12.04 5.32 5.50
C LEU A 396 -12.86 4.31 6.33
N PRO A 397 -12.77 4.35 7.67
CA PRO A 397 -13.49 3.40 8.51
C PRO A 397 -15.02 3.57 8.38
N GLY A 398 -15.76 2.51 8.69
CA GLY A 398 -17.22 2.58 8.85
C GLY A 398 -17.64 3.43 10.07
N SER A 399 -18.94 3.74 10.20
CA SER A 399 -19.41 4.55 11.32
C SER A 399 -19.42 3.76 12.64
N VAL A 400 -19.00 4.41 13.73
CA VAL A 400 -18.82 3.81 15.07
C VAL A 400 -20.06 3.12 15.63
N LYS A 401 -21.28 3.52 15.22
CA LYS A 401 -22.53 3.00 15.80
C LYS A 401 -23.10 1.79 15.08
N CYS A 402 -22.60 1.46 13.90
CA CYS A 402 -23.11 0.34 13.15
C CYS A 402 -22.27 -0.90 13.45
N SER A 403 -22.93 -2.05 13.59
CA SER A 403 -22.33 -3.36 13.85
C SER A 403 -21.07 -3.63 13.00
N ASN A 404 -20.21 -4.57 13.43
CA ASN A 404 -18.99 -5.07 12.75
C ASN A 404 -19.08 -5.41 11.24
N ASN A 405 -20.23 -5.20 10.59
CA ASN A 405 -20.52 -5.49 9.20
C ASN A 405 -20.67 -4.25 8.31
N GLU A 406 -20.55 -3.01 8.80
CA GLU A 406 -20.58 -1.87 7.89
C GLU A 406 -19.33 -1.86 6.99
N PRO A 407 -19.51 -1.74 5.66
CA PRO A 407 -18.40 -1.73 4.73
C PRO A 407 -17.59 -0.45 4.90
N GLU A 408 -16.28 -0.62 4.91
CA GLU A 408 -15.33 0.49 4.85
C GLU A 408 -15.35 1.09 3.44
N ALA A 409 -14.83 2.30 3.30
CA ALA A 409 -14.58 2.87 1.98
C ALA A 409 -13.08 2.92 1.70
N LEU A 410 -12.69 2.71 0.46
CA LEU A 410 -11.31 2.79 0.01
C LEU A 410 -11.17 3.99 -0.92
N VAL A 411 -10.28 4.92 -0.58
CA VAL A 411 -9.91 6.02 -1.45
C VAL A 411 -8.61 5.67 -2.14
N THR A 412 -8.60 5.81 -3.46
CA THR A 412 -7.41 5.57 -4.28
C THR A 412 -7.08 6.80 -5.11
N VAL A 413 -5.78 7.02 -5.30
CA VAL A 413 -5.26 8.05 -6.20
C VAL A 413 -4.31 7.42 -7.20
N SER A 414 -4.39 7.86 -8.45
CA SER A 414 -3.73 7.21 -9.58
C SER A 414 -3.07 8.19 -10.53
N SER A 415 -2.20 7.67 -11.40
CA SER A 415 -1.41 8.49 -12.32
C SER A 415 -2.20 9.12 -13.48
N ASP A 416 -3.47 8.75 -13.67
CA ASP A 416 -4.42 9.40 -14.60
C ASP A 416 -5.07 10.67 -14.04
N SER A 417 -4.56 11.21 -12.94
CA SER A 417 -5.09 12.42 -12.29
C SER A 417 -6.46 12.27 -11.62
N LEU A 418 -6.91 11.02 -11.42
CA LEU A 418 -8.18 10.70 -10.80
C LEU A 418 -8.02 10.31 -9.32
N VAL A 419 -9.02 10.68 -8.54
CA VAL A 419 -9.31 10.18 -7.20
C VAL A 419 -10.58 9.35 -7.30
N ARG A 420 -10.59 8.18 -6.67
CA ARG A 420 -11.74 7.29 -6.67
C ARG A 420 -12.11 6.91 -5.25
N LEU A 421 -13.41 6.87 -4.98
CA LEU A 421 -13.95 6.21 -3.80
C LEU A 421 -14.53 4.87 -4.22
N GLN A 422 -14.15 3.84 -3.48
CA GLN A 422 -14.56 2.46 -3.71
C GLN A 422 -15.28 1.97 -2.46
N SER A 423 -16.38 1.23 -2.63
CA SER A 423 -16.92 0.42 -1.55
C SER A 423 -16.01 -0.77 -1.31
N THR A 424 -15.96 -1.23 -0.07
CA THR A 424 -15.33 -2.49 0.29
C THR A 424 -16.38 -3.50 0.70
N VAL A 425 -16.02 -4.77 0.68
CA VAL A 425 -16.88 -5.84 1.19
C VAL A 425 -16.10 -6.54 2.30
N PRO A 426 -16.66 -6.75 3.51
CA PRO A 426 -15.98 -7.49 4.57
C PRO A 426 -15.48 -8.85 4.10
N ALA A 427 -14.31 -9.29 4.59
CA ALA A 427 -13.68 -10.55 4.17
C ALA A 427 -14.63 -11.77 4.24
N ALA A 428 -15.49 -11.82 5.28
CA ALA A 428 -16.45 -12.90 5.50
C ALA A 428 -17.55 -13.00 4.43
N LEU A 429 -17.84 -11.90 3.73
CA LEU A 429 -18.83 -11.83 2.64
C LEU A 429 -18.16 -11.93 1.27
N ALA A 430 -16.95 -11.39 1.15
CA ALA A 430 -16.20 -11.36 -0.09
C ALA A 430 -15.71 -12.76 -0.50
N VAL A 431 -15.39 -13.64 0.46
CA VAL A 431 -15.03 -15.04 0.16
C VAL A 431 -16.30 -15.85 -0.11
N PRO A 432 -16.53 -16.35 -1.35
CA PRO A 432 -17.77 -17.00 -1.71
C PRO A 432 -17.96 -18.31 -0.94
N LYS A 433 -19.16 -18.52 -0.38
CA LYS A 433 -19.63 -19.84 0.05
C LYS A 433 -19.88 -20.69 -1.18
N ALA A 434 -19.74 -22.02 -1.06
CA ALA A 434 -20.01 -22.93 -2.16
C ALA A 434 -21.43 -22.70 -2.71
N GLY A 435 -21.54 -22.37 -4.01
CA GLY A 435 -22.81 -22.09 -4.68
C GLY A 435 -23.27 -20.63 -4.67
N ALA A 436 -22.57 -19.71 -3.99
CA ALA A 436 -22.90 -18.28 -3.98
C ALA A 436 -21.90 -17.45 -4.81
N SER A 437 -22.37 -16.38 -5.46
CA SER A 437 -21.49 -15.39 -6.09
C SER A 437 -20.79 -14.57 -5.01
N ALA A 438 -19.49 -14.33 -5.17
CA ALA A 438 -18.75 -13.43 -4.30
C ALA A 438 -19.29 -12.00 -4.43
N GLU A 439 -19.61 -11.37 -3.31
CA GLU A 439 -19.84 -9.92 -3.26
C GLU A 439 -18.52 -9.19 -3.58
N LYS A 440 -18.63 -8.07 -4.30
CA LYS A 440 -17.47 -7.30 -4.77
C LYS A 440 -17.64 -5.84 -4.41
N GLY A 441 -16.52 -5.20 -4.10
CA GLY A 441 -16.49 -3.74 -4.02
C GLY A 441 -16.70 -3.12 -5.40
N GLU A 442 -17.28 -1.93 -5.40
CA GLU A 442 -17.61 -1.15 -6.60
C GLU A 442 -16.96 0.23 -6.52
N VAL A 443 -16.70 0.84 -7.68
CA VAL A 443 -16.26 2.23 -7.73
C VAL A 443 -17.49 3.12 -7.60
N LEU A 444 -17.60 3.83 -6.48
CA LEU A 444 -18.76 4.66 -6.18
C LEU A 444 -18.73 5.98 -6.94
N TRP A 445 -17.55 6.60 -7.03
CA TRP A 445 -17.34 7.78 -7.85
C TRP A 445 -15.88 7.92 -8.27
N THR A 446 -15.68 8.69 -9.33
CA THR A 446 -14.37 9.01 -9.91
C THR A 446 -14.30 10.49 -10.23
N LYS A 447 -13.27 11.19 -9.74
CA LYS A 447 -13.14 12.64 -9.90
C LYS A 447 -11.73 13.07 -10.27
N MET A 448 -11.63 13.98 -11.24
CA MET A 448 -10.37 14.66 -11.57
C MET A 448 -10.02 15.66 -10.46
N ILE A 449 -8.76 15.67 -10.02
CA ILE A 449 -8.32 16.62 -8.98
C ILE A 449 -8.23 18.07 -9.45
N ALA A 450 -8.09 18.28 -10.76
CA ALA A 450 -8.01 19.58 -11.39
C ALA A 450 -8.87 19.57 -12.67
N PRO A 451 -9.75 20.57 -12.88
CA PRO A 451 -10.54 20.66 -14.08
C PRO A 451 -9.66 21.00 -15.30
N SER A 452 -9.90 20.32 -16.41
CA SER A 452 -9.19 20.51 -17.70
C SER A 452 -9.40 21.89 -18.33
N THR A 453 -10.28 22.72 -17.76
CA THR A 453 -10.69 24.02 -18.31
C THR A 453 -9.72 25.15 -17.99
N SER A 454 -8.70 24.91 -17.16
CA SER A 454 -7.67 25.89 -16.86
C SER A 454 -6.44 25.62 -17.71
N HIS A 455 -5.83 26.66 -18.27
CA HIS A 455 -4.48 26.63 -18.86
C HIS A 455 -3.37 26.28 -17.83
N SER A 456 -3.71 25.59 -16.75
CA SER A 456 -2.83 25.25 -15.64
C SER A 456 -2.13 23.92 -15.89
N VAL A 457 -0.94 23.79 -15.28
CA VAL A 457 -0.11 22.58 -15.34
C VAL A 457 -0.92 21.37 -14.89
N HIS A 458 -0.93 20.30 -15.69
CA HIS A 458 -1.62 19.05 -15.37
C HIS A 458 -1.13 18.49 -14.03
N ALA A 459 -2.00 18.56 -13.02
CA ALA A 459 -1.73 18.06 -11.68
C ALA A 459 -2.17 16.60 -11.57
N THR A 460 -1.30 15.74 -11.04
CA THR A 460 -1.58 14.32 -10.79
C THR A 460 -1.47 14.07 -9.28
N PRO A 461 -2.46 13.44 -8.63
CA PRO A 461 -2.40 13.17 -7.20
C PRO A 461 -1.33 12.12 -6.94
N THR A 462 -0.50 12.34 -5.93
CA THR A 462 0.65 11.47 -5.63
C THR A 462 0.51 10.80 -4.27
N ALA A 463 -0.19 11.43 -3.33
CA ALA A 463 -0.37 10.93 -1.98
C ALA A 463 -1.74 11.37 -1.44
N VAL A 464 -2.33 10.53 -0.59
CA VAL A 464 -3.62 10.79 0.06
C VAL A 464 -3.58 10.38 1.52
N VAL A 465 -4.22 11.15 2.39
CA VAL A 465 -4.45 10.81 3.80
C VAL A 465 -5.85 11.27 4.21
N TRP A 466 -6.41 10.66 5.24
CA TRP A 466 -7.68 11.07 5.83
C TRP A 466 -7.44 11.82 7.15
N ASP A 467 -8.41 12.60 7.60
CA ASP A 467 -8.24 13.48 8.77
C ASP A 467 -8.30 12.76 10.13
N GLY A 468 -8.64 11.48 10.15
CA GLY A 468 -8.78 10.72 11.40
C GLY A 468 -10.10 10.99 12.13
N VAL A 469 -10.97 11.86 11.61
CA VAL A 469 -12.25 12.21 12.22
C VAL A 469 -13.32 11.25 11.72
N LEU A 470 -13.93 10.50 12.63
CA LEU A 470 -15.04 9.63 12.29
C LEU A 470 -16.34 10.45 12.24
N PRO A 471 -17.13 10.34 11.17
CA PRO A 471 -18.43 10.98 11.13
C PRO A 471 -19.33 10.48 12.27
N PRO A 472 -19.97 11.36 13.06
CA PRO A 472 -21.09 10.96 13.90
C PRO A 472 -22.09 10.22 13.03
N ALA A 473 -22.53 9.04 13.49
CA ALA A 473 -23.44 8.19 12.74
C ALA A 473 -24.60 9.03 12.18
N LEU A 474 -24.78 8.98 10.86
CA LEU A 474 -25.99 9.45 10.21
C LEU A 474 -27.13 8.69 10.90
N ASN A 475 -27.81 9.35 11.84
CA ASN A 475 -29.13 8.90 12.23
C ASN A 475 -29.91 8.93 10.94
N LYS A 476 -30.12 7.75 10.32
CA LYS A 476 -30.95 7.61 9.12
C LYS A 476 -32.17 8.47 9.40
N ARG A 477 -32.24 9.60 8.71
CA ARG A 477 -33.34 10.52 8.85
C ARG A 477 -34.47 9.74 8.21
N THR A 478 -35.18 8.97 9.02
CA THR A 478 -36.39 8.27 8.61
C THR A 478 -37.23 9.41 8.07
N VAL A 479 -37.27 9.52 6.75
CA VAL A 479 -38.11 10.48 6.08
C VAL A 479 -39.50 9.99 6.45
N ASN A 480 -40.05 10.56 7.52
CA ASN A 480 -41.46 10.49 7.83
C ASN A 480 -42.16 11.26 6.71
N SER A 481 -42.20 10.66 5.52
CA SER A 481 -43.17 10.98 4.48
C SER A 481 -44.50 10.41 4.96
N ARG A 482 -45.01 10.98 6.04
CA ARG A 482 -46.38 10.77 6.51
C ARG A 482 -47.22 11.83 5.81
N GLU A 483 -47.36 11.68 4.50
CA GLU A 483 -48.41 12.32 3.74
C GLU A 483 -49.50 11.26 3.56
N ASN A 484 -50.69 11.57 4.07
CA ASN A 484 -51.88 10.72 4.02
C ASN A 484 -52.12 10.20 2.60
N THR A 485 -51.88 8.91 2.38
CA THR A 485 -52.54 8.14 1.33
C THR A 485 -53.19 6.95 2.02
N PRO A 486 -54.53 6.86 2.05
CA PRO A 486 -55.19 5.65 2.49
C PRO A 486 -55.04 4.58 1.41
N GLU A 487 -54.80 3.35 1.86
CA GLU A 487 -55.28 2.10 1.24
C GLU A 487 -54.89 1.86 -0.23
N ASP A 488 -53.93 0.96 -0.47
CA ASP A 488 -54.19 -0.16 -1.38
C ASP A 488 -53.15 -1.29 -1.17
N ASP A 489 -53.69 -2.50 -1.23
CA ASP A 489 -53.11 -3.81 -0.89
C ASP A 489 -52.02 -4.27 -1.87
N ASP A 490 -50.75 -4.29 -1.46
CA ASP A 490 -49.67 -4.90 -2.27
C ASP A 490 -48.77 -5.89 -1.50
N ASP A 491 -49.04 -6.14 -0.21
CA ASP A 491 -48.29 -7.12 0.59
C ASP A 491 -48.74 -8.58 0.36
N GLU A 492 -49.72 -8.83 -0.51
CA GLU A 492 -50.23 -10.19 -0.80
C GLU A 492 -49.50 -10.90 -1.97
N GLN A 493 -48.64 -10.22 -2.75
CA GLN A 493 -48.04 -10.84 -3.94
C GLN A 493 -46.79 -11.69 -3.66
N ASP A 494 -46.08 -11.46 -2.54
CA ASP A 494 -44.86 -12.22 -2.21
C ASP A 494 -45.18 -13.60 -1.56
N GLU A 495 -46.40 -13.81 -1.06
CA GLU A 495 -46.81 -15.08 -0.43
C GLU A 495 -47.27 -16.15 -1.46
N VAL A 496 -47.63 -15.72 -2.68
CA VAL A 496 -48.02 -16.60 -3.79
C VAL A 496 -46.81 -17.35 -4.37
N TRP A 497 -45.65 -16.68 -4.48
CA TRP A 497 -44.43 -17.30 -5.03
C TRP A 497 -43.84 -18.35 -4.10
N ALA A 498 -43.94 -18.16 -2.78
CA ALA A 498 -43.52 -19.16 -1.80
C ALA A 498 -44.39 -20.43 -1.81
N SER A 499 -45.66 -20.30 -2.20
CA SER A 499 -46.63 -21.41 -2.21
C SER A 499 -46.60 -22.25 -3.50
N MET A 500 -46.06 -21.73 -4.61
CA MET A 500 -45.98 -22.47 -5.89
C MET A 500 -44.85 -23.51 -5.95
N GLN A 501 -43.86 -23.45 -5.07
CA GLN A 501 -42.74 -24.41 -5.07
C GLN A 501 -43.06 -25.75 -4.38
N ALA A 502 -44.21 -25.87 -3.72
CA ALA A 502 -44.60 -27.06 -2.94
C ALA A 502 -45.51 -28.07 -3.69
N VAL A 503 -45.84 -27.84 -4.97
CA VAL A 503 -46.82 -28.69 -5.71
C VAL A 503 -46.16 -29.81 -6.56
N GLY A 504 -44.85 -30.04 -6.42
CA GLY A 504 -44.14 -31.05 -7.24
C GLY A 504 -44.02 -32.47 -6.66
N GLU A 505 -44.18 -32.66 -5.35
CA GLU A 505 -43.80 -33.94 -4.71
C GLU A 505 -44.95 -34.62 -3.98
N LYS A 506 -45.88 -35.22 -4.75
CA LYS A 506 -46.57 -36.42 -4.27
C LYS A 506 -47.30 -37.21 -5.37
N ARG A 507 -46.90 -38.49 -5.43
CA ARG A 507 -47.61 -39.67 -5.92
C ARG A 507 -47.39 -40.06 -7.39
N HIS A 508 -46.55 -41.08 -7.57
CA HIS A 508 -47.11 -42.36 -8.02
C HIS A 508 -46.34 -43.55 -7.44
N ASN A 509 -47.06 -44.40 -6.73
CA ASN A 509 -46.60 -45.69 -6.25
C ASN A 509 -47.41 -46.76 -6.99
N GLY A 510 -46.74 -47.81 -7.48
CA GLY A 510 -47.37 -49.10 -7.81
C GLY A 510 -47.28 -49.55 -9.26
N ARG A 511 -46.41 -50.53 -9.56
CA ARG A 511 -46.75 -51.96 -9.72
C ARG A 511 -45.69 -52.76 -10.51
N ASN A 512 -45.24 -53.80 -9.83
CA ASN A 512 -44.64 -55.06 -10.27
C ASN A 512 -44.74 -55.52 -11.75
N ALA A 513 -43.58 -56.01 -12.20
CA ALA A 513 -43.33 -57.29 -12.89
C ALA A 513 -43.79 -57.49 -14.35
N ARG A 514 -42.80 -57.62 -15.26
CA ARG A 514 -42.52 -58.85 -16.03
C ARG A 514 -41.26 -58.74 -16.93
N LYS A 515 -40.37 -59.73 -16.75
CA LYS A 515 -39.50 -60.47 -17.70
C LYS A 515 -39.27 -59.93 -19.14
N ASN A 516 -37.99 -59.77 -19.50
CA ASN A 516 -37.23 -60.42 -20.61
C ASN A 516 -36.01 -59.55 -20.98
N ALA A 517 -34.78 -60.02 -20.77
CA ALA A 517 -33.92 -60.75 -21.72
C ALA A 517 -32.96 -59.81 -22.50
N LYS A 518 -31.65 -60.00 -22.26
CA LYS A 518 -30.48 -59.57 -23.08
C LYS A 518 -30.60 -60.14 -24.52
N PRO A 519 -29.80 -59.76 -25.57
CA PRO A 519 -28.41 -59.23 -25.51
C PRO A 519 -27.94 -58.27 -26.65
N ASN A 520 -26.68 -57.81 -26.54
CA ASN A 520 -25.63 -57.57 -27.56
C ASN A 520 -25.82 -56.71 -28.84
N GLY A 521 -24.71 -56.01 -29.17
CA GLY A 521 -24.32 -55.43 -30.47
C GLY A 521 -23.86 -53.98 -30.27
N ASN A 522 -22.59 -53.58 -30.31
CA ASN A 522 -21.50 -53.78 -31.28
C ASN A 522 -21.92 -53.44 -32.72
N VAL A 523 -21.72 -52.17 -33.10
CA VAL A 523 -21.60 -51.73 -34.50
C VAL A 523 -20.48 -50.70 -34.58
N GLN A 524 -19.60 -50.99 -35.52
CA GLN A 524 -18.41 -50.31 -35.98
C GLN A 524 -18.79 -49.48 -37.22
N ASP A 525 -17.84 -48.68 -37.72
CA ASP A 525 -17.82 -48.07 -39.07
C ASP A 525 -18.78 -46.87 -39.25
N ASP A 526 -18.47 -45.83 -40.03
CA ASP A 526 -17.34 -45.46 -40.87
C ASP A 526 -17.58 -44.01 -41.34
N HIS A 527 -16.59 -43.43 -42.03
CA HIS A 527 -16.75 -42.41 -43.08
C HIS A 527 -17.05 -40.94 -42.65
N VAL A 528 -16.57 -39.89 -43.33
CA VAL A 528 -15.62 -39.67 -44.44
C VAL A 528 -15.40 -38.16 -44.57
N ASP A 529 -14.19 -37.79 -44.98
CA ASP A 529 -13.70 -36.69 -45.82
C ASP A 529 -14.36 -35.29 -45.91
N ASN A 530 -13.54 -34.41 -46.50
CA ASN A 530 -13.79 -33.10 -47.09
C ASN A 530 -13.70 -31.91 -46.13
N ASP A 531 -13.07 -30.80 -46.49
CA ASP A 531 -12.34 -30.43 -47.70
C ASP A 531 -11.57 -29.15 -47.38
N ASP A 532 -10.38 -29.04 -47.94
CA ASP A 532 -9.93 -27.91 -48.75
C ASP A 532 -10.55 -26.53 -48.50
N THR A 533 -9.68 -25.60 -48.11
CA THR A 533 -9.73 -24.26 -48.68
C THR A 533 -8.32 -23.68 -48.74
N GLU A 534 -7.72 -23.93 -49.89
CA GLU A 534 -6.54 -23.30 -50.46
C GLU A 534 -6.80 -21.81 -50.81
N GLU A 535 -5.68 -21.08 -50.90
CA GLU A 535 -5.43 -19.95 -51.82
C GLU A 535 -6.17 -18.62 -51.53
N GLU A 536 -5.58 -17.42 -51.70
CA GLU A 536 -4.40 -16.97 -52.44
C GLU A 536 -4.15 -15.47 -52.06
N ASP A 537 -2.88 -15.05 -52.11
CA ASP A 537 -2.32 -13.86 -52.81
C ASP A 537 -3.01 -12.46 -52.67
N ASP A 538 -2.37 -11.30 -52.76
CA ASP A 538 -1.05 -10.90 -53.21
C ASP A 538 -0.85 -9.41 -52.87
N THR A 539 0.35 -8.89 -53.17
CA THR A 539 0.73 -7.49 -53.47
C THR A 539 1.61 -6.76 -52.44
N ASP A 540 2.91 -7.02 -52.60
CA ASP A 540 3.96 -6.00 -52.50
C ASP A 540 4.03 -5.17 -53.79
N GLN A 541 4.32 -3.86 -53.67
CA GLN A 541 4.99 -3.11 -54.74
C GLN A 541 6.01 -2.09 -54.19
N GLU A 542 7.19 -2.18 -54.81
CA GLU A 542 8.49 -1.54 -54.63
C GLU A 542 8.56 0.00 -54.72
N HIS A 543 9.65 0.55 -54.15
CA HIS A 543 10.76 1.26 -54.85
C HIS A 543 11.73 1.82 -53.78
N GLY A 544 13.06 1.77 -53.86
CA GLY A 544 14.01 1.26 -54.84
C GLY A 544 15.45 1.65 -54.45
N ALA A 545 16.42 0.96 -55.05
CA ALA A 545 17.83 1.34 -55.34
C ALA A 545 18.89 1.43 -54.20
N ASP A 546 19.52 0.28 -53.90
CA ASP A 546 20.94 -0.13 -54.18
C ASP A 546 22.01 0.91 -54.63
N PRO A 547 23.33 0.58 -54.66
CA PRO A 547 24.06 -0.54 -54.04
C PRO A 547 25.49 -0.19 -53.52
N GLU A 548 26.21 -1.22 -53.06
CA GLU A 548 27.66 -1.50 -53.19
C GLU A 548 28.34 -1.83 -51.86
N ALA A 549 29.19 -2.85 -51.72
CA ALA A 549 29.52 -4.01 -52.53
C ALA A 549 30.43 -4.91 -51.66
N ARG A 550 30.21 -6.24 -51.74
CA ARG A 550 31.22 -7.32 -51.77
C ARG A 550 32.12 -7.49 -50.52
N SER A 551 32.42 -8.67 -50.00
CA SER A 551 32.34 -10.04 -50.52
C SER A 551 32.83 -11.01 -49.43
N ALA A 552 32.23 -12.21 -49.40
CA ALA A 552 32.86 -13.55 -49.28
C ALA A 552 33.96 -13.79 -48.21
N GLN A 553 34.09 -14.91 -47.51
CA GLN A 553 33.38 -16.18 -47.28
C GLN A 553 34.41 -17.02 -46.47
N ILE A 554 33.94 -18.08 -45.78
CA ILE A 554 34.66 -19.35 -45.51
C ILE A 554 35.52 -19.52 -44.22
N GLU A 555 35.01 -20.47 -43.42
CA GLU A 555 35.62 -21.59 -42.65
C GLU A 555 36.54 -21.43 -41.42
N VAL A 556 36.01 -21.97 -40.30
CA VAL A 556 36.52 -23.08 -39.47
C VAL A 556 38.04 -23.24 -39.29
N GLY A 557 38.50 -23.12 -38.04
CA GLY A 557 39.79 -23.66 -37.60
C GLY A 557 40.03 -23.51 -36.09
N LYS A 558 40.14 -24.66 -35.40
CA LYS A 558 40.61 -24.77 -34.01
C LYS A 558 42.10 -24.43 -33.93
N GLU A 559 42.54 -23.70 -32.89
CA GLU A 559 43.68 -24.13 -32.06
C GLU A 559 43.94 -23.22 -30.85
N GLN A 560 44.49 -23.85 -29.82
CA GLN A 560 44.93 -23.28 -28.54
C GLN A 560 46.08 -22.29 -28.71
N VAL A 561 46.33 -21.41 -27.72
CA VAL A 561 47.64 -21.24 -27.02
C VAL A 561 47.76 -19.88 -26.28
N LYS A 562 48.17 -20.00 -25.01
CA LYS A 562 48.96 -19.09 -24.11
C LYS A 562 48.50 -17.65 -23.80
N ARG A 563 48.14 -17.51 -22.52
CA ARG A 563 48.65 -16.56 -21.50
C ARG A 563 49.61 -15.47 -22.00
N ARG A 564 49.24 -14.21 -21.75
CA ARG A 564 50.19 -13.13 -21.40
C ARG A 564 49.58 -12.15 -20.39
N ALA A 565 50.41 -11.82 -19.41
CA ALA A 565 50.13 -10.99 -18.26
C ALA A 565 49.95 -9.51 -18.66
N THR A 566 48.99 -8.83 -18.03
CA THR A 566 48.82 -7.38 -18.09
C THR A 566 49.27 -6.77 -16.76
N HIS A 567 50.31 -5.94 -16.82
CA HIS A 567 50.70 -5.03 -15.73
C HIS A 567 49.91 -3.71 -15.84
N PRO A 568 49.66 -3.02 -14.71
CA PRO A 568 48.76 -1.87 -14.63
C PRO A 568 49.41 -0.54 -15.06
N ALA A 569 48.58 0.34 -15.65
CA ALA A 569 48.93 1.69 -16.05
C ALA A 569 49.07 2.64 -14.84
N GLN A 570 50.13 3.45 -14.84
CA GLN A 570 50.34 4.54 -13.89
C GLN A 570 49.64 5.85 -14.33
N PRO A 571 49.26 6.72 -13.38
CA PRO A 571 48.51 7.95 -13.65
C PRO A 571 49.42 9.10 -14.14
N LYS A 572 48.91 9.86 -15.12
CA LYS A 572 49.55 11.08 -15.63
C LYS A 572 49.41 12.23 -14.63
N ARG A 573 50.54 12.87 -14.36
CA ARG A 573 50.70 14.12 -13.61
C ARG A 573 50.02 15.30 -14.33
N SER A 574 49.42 16.16 -13.52
CA SER A 574 48.99 17.52 -13.83
C SER A 574 50.19 18.43 -14.15
N ARG A 575 49.94 19.45 -14.97
CA ARG A 575 50.83 20.60 -15.14
C ARG A 575 49.97 21.86 -15.29
N ASN A 576 50.25 22.78 -14.37
CA ASN A 576 50.05 24.24 -14.32
C ASN A 576 48.76 24.85 -14.88
#